data_AF-A0A2D7IDB2-F1
#
_entry.id   AF-A0A2D7IDB2-F1
#
_cell.length_a   1.000
_cell.length_b   1.000
_cell.length_c   1.000
_cell.angle_alpha   90.00
_cell.angle_beta   90.00
_cell.angle_gamma   90.00
#
_symmetry.space_group_name_H-M   'P 1'
#
loop_
_entity.id
_entity.type
_entity.pdbx_description
1 polymer ?
#
loop_
_entity_poly.entity_id
_entity_poly.type
_entity_poly.pdbx_seq_one_letter_code
_entity_poly.pdbx_strand_id
1 'polypeptide(L)' 'MARDLFEDKDKLKDSHPKTDDTIPSPCISVCMYDDTESFCIGCYRTPKELQDWWVMTKEEKLKTLNEIEERKKG' A
#
# COMPACT_ATOMS: atom_id res chain seq x y z
N MET A 1 40.21 14.85 13.17
CA MET A 1 39.19 14.34 14.10
C MET A 1 37.92 15.15 13.83
N ALA A 2 36.84 14.71 13.19
CA ALA A 2 36.38 13.40 12.76
C ALA A 2 35.89 13.53 11.30
N ARG A 3 36.57 12.83 10.38
CA ARG A 3 35.99 12.45 9.10
C ARG A 3 35.43 11.03 9.33
N ASP A 4 34.45 10.61 8.54
CA ASP A 4 34.00 9.20 8.47
C ASP A 4 32.89 8.77 9.47
N LEU A 5 31.75 9.49 9.44
CA LEU A 5 30.43 8.93 9.80
C LEU A 5 29.55 8.66 8.56
N PHE A 6 30.16 8.49 7.38
CA PHE A 6 29.46 8.27 6.11
C PHE A 6 29.71 6.89 5.49
N GLU A 7 30.18 5.90 6.25
CA GLU A 7 30.15 4.50 5.78
C GLU A 7 28.76 3.88 6.01
N ASP A 8 28.27 3.17 5.00
CA ASP A 8 27.04 2.34 4.97
C ASP A 8 25.70 3.02 4.64
N LYS A 9 25.67 4.15 3.92
CA LYS A 9 24.42 4.65 3.29
C LYS A 9 24.13 4.09 1.88
N ASP A 10 25.00 3.24 1.33
CA ASP A 10 24.91 2.74 -0.05
C ASP A 10 24.30 1.32 -0.19
N LYS A 11 23.98 0.64 0.91
CA LYS A 11 23.52 -0.78 0.89
C LYS A 11 22.00 -1.01 0.90
N LEU A 12 21.18 0.04 0.81
CA LEU A 12 19.72 -0.08 0.78
C LEU A 12 19.14 0.38 -0.57
N LYS A 13 19.63 -0.14 -1.69
CA LYS A 13 19.12 0.30 -3.02
C LYS A 13 18.46 -0.77 -3.90
N ASP A 14 18.55 -2.07 -3.59
CA ASP A 14 18.25 -3.08 -4.63
C ASP A 14 17.40 -4.29 -4.21
N SER A 15 16.44 -4.11 -3.29
CA SER A 15 15.52 -5.21 -2.91
C SER A 15 14.03 -4.87 -3.03
N HIS A 16 13.64 -3.86 -3.82
CA HIS A 16 12.22 -3.64 -4.08
C HIS A 16 11.74 -4.65 -5.13
N PRO A 17 10.88 -5.63 -4.78
CA PRO A 17 10.32 -6.55 -5.75
C PRO A 17 9.60 -5.75 -6.84
N LYS A 18 9.71 -6.20 -8.10
CA LYS A 18 9.03 -5.58 -9.24
C LYS A 18 7.53 -5.57 -8.97
N THR A 19 7.01 -4.42 -8.58
CA THR A 19 5.60 -4.21 -8.29
C THR A 19 4.85 -4.12 -9.62
N ASP A 20 3.77 -4.89 -9.76
CA ASP A 20 2.93 -4.82 -10.97
C ASP A 20 2.14 -3.50 -10.96
N ASP A 21 2.58 -2.50 -11.74
CA ASP A 21 1.98 -1.16 -11.81
C ASP A 21 0.77 -1.10 -12.76
N THR A 22 0.35 -2.23 -13.33
CA THR A 22 -0.76 -2.29 -14.29
C THR A 22 -2.10 -1.94 -13.65
N ILE A 23 -2.22 -2.12 -12.33
CA ILE A 23 -3.46 -1.87 -11.58
C ILE A 23 -3.30 -0.59 -10.74
N PRO A 24 -4.09 0.46 -11.03
CA PRO A 24 -3.99 1.71 -10.29
C PRO A 24 -4.43 1.53 -8.83
N SER A 25 -3.75 2.22 -7.93
CA SER A 25 -4.14 2.27 -6.52
C SER A 25 -5.49 3.01 -6.37
N PRO A 26 -6.47 2.45 -5.63
CA PRO A 26 -7.73 3.14 -5.34
C PRO A 26 -7.57 4.20 -4.24
N CYS A 27 -6.33 4.52 -3.84
CA CYS A 27 -6.04 5.50 -2.81
C CYS A 27 -6.31 6.92 -3.33
N ILE A 28 -7.20 7.65 -2.64
CA ILE A 28 -7.51 9.06 -2.93
C ILE A 28 -6.64 10.03 -2.12
N SER A 29 -5.51 9.56 -1.57
CA SER A 29 -4.64 10.31 -0.66
C SER A 29 -5.33 10.85 0.61
N VAL A 30 -6.47 10.27 0.95
CA VAL A 30 -7.20 10.51 2.21
C VAL A 30 -7.18 9.22 3.00
N CYS A 31 -6.60 9.27 4.20
CA CYS A 31 -6.52 8.16 5.13
C CYS A 31 -7.29 8.55 6.40
N MET A 32 -8.57 8.21 6.44
CA MET A 32 -9.44 8.42 7.59
C MET A 32 -10.11 7.10 7.94
N TYR A 33 -10.18 6.81 9.22
CA TYR A 33 -10.85 5.63 9.78
C TYR A 33 -11.88 6.15 10.77
N ASP A 34 -13.09 5.61 10.74
CA ASP A 34 -14.07 5.85 11.79
C ASP A 34 -13.77 4.92 12.99
N ASP A 35 -14.24 5.27 14.18
CA ASP A 35 -14.04 4.45 15.39
C ASP A 35 -14.72 3.06 15.25
N THR A 36 -15.69 2.96 14.33
CA THR A 36 -16.45 1.75 14.04
C THR A 36 -15.94 0.92 12.87
N GLU A 37 -15.17 1.50 11.94
CA GLU A 37 -14.79 0.84 10.68
C GLU A 37 -13.35 0.34 10.69
N SER A 38 -13.16 -0.93 10.32
CA SER A 38 -11.81 -1.54 10.19
C SER A 38 -11.12 -1.20 8.86
N PHE A 39 -11.70 -0.30 8.07
CA PHE A 39 -11.23 0.10 6.75
C PHE A 39 -11.25 1.62 6.59
N CYS A 40 -10.44 2.12 5.66
CA CYS A 40 -10.35 3.54 5.39
C CYS A 40 -11.63 4.04 4.71
N ILE A 41 -12.28 5.08 5.24
CA ILE A 41 -13.51 5.64 4.67
C ILE A 41 -13.32 6.28 3.29
N GLY A 42 -12.07 6.62 2.94
CA GLY A 42 -11.74 7.24 1.65
C GLY A 42 -11.56 6.22 0.52
N CYS A 43 -10.79 5.16 0.77
CA CYS A 43 -10.45 4.15 -0.25
C CYS A 43 -11.02 2.76 0.04
N TYR A 44 -11.77 2.59 1.14
CA TYR A 44 -12.42 1.35 1.60
C TYR A 44 -11.48 0.14 1.76
N ARG A 45 -10.18 0.42 1.85
CA ARG A 45 -9.14 -0.59 2.08
C ARG A 45 -8.95 -0.82 3.56
N THR A 46 -8.69 -2.07 3.93
CA THR A 46 -8.15 -2.37 5.24
C THR A 46 -6.68 -1.92 5.33
N PRO A 47 -6.17 -1.62 6.54
CA PRO A 47 -4.77 -1.26 6.73
C PRO A 47 -3.81 -2.37 6.28
N LYS A 48 -4.24 -3.64 6.36
CA LYS A 48 -3.48 -4.80 5.87
C LYS A 48 -3.31 -4.74 4.35
N GLU A 49 -4.41 -4.56 3.62
CA GLU A 49 -4.39 -4.40 2.17
C GLU A 49 -3.54 -3.20 1.74
N LEU A 50 -3.61 -2.08 2.47
CA LEU A 50 -2.80 -0.88 2.18
C LEU A 50 -1.29 -1.17 2.26
N GLN A 51 -0.85 -1.90 3.29
CA GLN A 51 0.56 -2.29 3.46
C GLN A 51 0.99 -3.29 2.38
N ASP A 52 0.16 -4.30 2.12
CA ASP A 52 0.50 -5.38 1.19
C ASP A 52 0.35 -4.96 -0.29
N TRP A 53 -0.29 -3.84 -0.61
CA TRP A 53 -0.55 -3.41 -2.00
C TRP A 53 0.68 -3.40 -2.90
N TRP A 54 1.83 -3.01 -2.37
CA TRP A 54 3.08 -2.96 -3.13
C TRP A 54 3.61 -4.35 -3.48
N VAL A 55 3.36 -5.34 -2.63
CA VAL A 55 3.82 -6.73 -2.82
C VAL A 55 2.75 -7.65 -3.43
N MET A 56 1.50 -7.19 -3.50
CA MET A 56 0.39 -7.93 -4.10
C MET A 56 0.60 -8.18 -5.60
N THR A 57 0.21 -9.37 -6.04
CA THR A 57 0.13 -9.71 -7.46
C THR A 57 -1.05 -9.00 -8.14
N LYS A 58 -1.05 -8.95 -9.48
CA LYS A 58 -2.16 -8.38 -10.25
C LYS A 58 -3.51 -8.99 -9.86
N GLU A 59 -3.57 -10.30 -9.66
CA GLU A 59 -4.79 -11.02 -9.29
C GLU A 59 -5.29 -10.61 -7.90
N GLU A 60 -4.37 -10.48 -6.93
CA GLU A 60 -4.70 -9.99 -5.59
C GLU A 60 -5.17 -8.53 -5.60
N LYS A 61 -4.49 -7.66 -6.37
CA LYS A 61 -4.92 -6.26 -6.53
C LYS A 61 -6.33 -6.17 -7.09
N LEU A 62 -6.63 -6.95 -8.13
CA LEU A 62 -7.97 -7.02 -8.72
C LEU A 62 -9.01 -7.53 -7.71
N LYS A 63 -8.67 -8.55 -6.92
CA LYS A 63 -9.56 -9.07 -5.89
C LYS A 63 -9.84 -8.01 -4.82
N THR A 64 -8.82 -7.34 -4.30
CA THR A 64 -8.97 -6.23 -3.37
C THR A 64 -9.83 -5.11 -3.95
N LEU A 65 -9.65 -4.75 -5.22
CA LEU A 65 -10.52 -3.76 -5.88
C LEU A 65 -11.98 -4.21 -5.93
N ASN A 66 -12.24 -5.48 -6.25
CA ASN A 66 -13.60 -6.02 -6.24
C ASN A 66 -14.22 -5.98 -4.84
N GLU A 67 -13.48 -6.39 -3.81
CA GLU A 67 -13.94 -6.31 -2.41
C GLU A 67 -14.24 -4.87 -1.98
N ILE A 68 -13.42 -3.90 -2.40
CA ILE A 68 -13.66 -2.47 -2.18
C ILE A 68 -14.96 -2.01 -2.85
N GLU A 69 -15.21 -2.40 -4.09
CA GLU A 69 -16.44 -2.04 -4.80
C GLU A 69 -17.68 -2.62 -4.13
N GLU A 70 -17.61 -3.86 -3.66
CA GLU A 70 -18.69 -4.49 -2.90
C GLU A 70 -18.93 -3.76 -1.56
N ARG A 71 -17.87 -3.40 -0.83
CA ARG A 71 -17.96 -2.60 0.41
C ARG A 71 -18.56 -1.21 0.18
N LYS A 72 -18.27 -0.60 -0.97
CA LYS A 72 -18.78 0.75 -1.32
C LYS A 72 -20.24 0.74 -1.77
N LYS A 73 -20.76 -0.40 -2.25
CA LYS A 73 -22.15 -0.56 -2.70
C LYS A 73 -23.13 -0.91 -1.57
N GLY A 74 -22.64 -1.47 -0.47
CA GLY A 74 -23.44 -1.75 0.73
C GLY A 74 -23.74 -0.50 1.53
#